data_AF-A0A4U1MH53-F1
#
_entry.id   AF-A0A4U1MH53-F1
#
_cell.length_a   1.000
_cell.length_b   1.000
_cell.length_c   1.000
_cell.angle_alpha   90.00
_cell.angle_beta   90.00
_cell.angle_gamma   90.00
#
_symmetry.space_group_name_H-M   'P 1'
#
loop_
_entity.id
_entity.type
_entity.pdbx_description
1 polymer ?
#
loop_
_entity_poly.entity_id
_entity_poly.type
_entity_poly.pdbx_seq_one_letter_code
_entity_poly.pdbx_strand_id
1 'polypeptide(L)'
;MFLKLIVGIIFLIISVFIAVSLNLVSSFFEQFILSKLNTKIRYYFLLILSILFELSFVSLLSYKSNWTFIDSWFTGSILLIALIWLPNYFRPFYENSSRTVGKFNGGITSGKVKVFKFNLVHPFLLGTIIFCSVGIIVSVLNYLPYLI
;
A
#
# COMPACT_ATOMS: atom_id res chain seq x y z
N MET A 1 28.44 18.35 -10.00
CA MET A 1 28.64 17.29 -8.97
C MET A 1 28.08 17.73 -7.61
N PHE A 2 28.49 18.89 -7.08
CA PHE A 2 27.99 19.45 -5.81
C PHE A 2 26.46 19.63 -5.71
N LEU A 3 25.80 20.16 -6.74
CA LEU A 3 24.34 20.35 -6.75
C LEU A 3 23.58 19.03 -6.54
N LYS A 4 23.99 17.95 -7.23
CA LYS A 4 23.38 16.62 -7.07
C LYS A 4 23.55 16.07 -5.66
N LEU A 5 24.69 16.36 -5.03
CA LEU A 5 25.00 15.92 -3.67
C LEU A 5 24.13 16.68 -2.65
N ILE A 6 23.98 18.00 -2.81
CA ILE A 6 23.10 18.83 -1.97
C ILE A 6 21.63 18.39 -2.11
N VAL A 7 21.15 18.20 -3.34
CA VAL A 7 19.78 17.70 -3.59
C VAL A 7 19.58 16.32 -2.96
N GLY A 8 20.57 15.43 -3.04
CA GLY A 8 20.52 14.12 -2.40
C GLY A 8 20.42 14.20 -0.88
N ILE A 9 21.19 15.07 -0.24
CA ILE A 9 21.13 15.28 1.22
C ILE A 9 19.77 15.84 1.64
N ILE A 10 19.24 16.83 0.92
CA ILE A 10 17.93 17.41 1.19
C ILE A 10 16.84 16.35 1.08
N PHE A 11 16.86 15.54 0.02
CA PHE A 11 15.91 14.45 -0.16
C PHE A 11 15.98 13.44 0.99
N LEU A 12 17.19 13.09 1.44
CA LEU A 12 17.39 12.17 2.55
C LEU A 12 16.79 12.74 3.84
N ILE A 13 17.06 14.01 4.18
CA ILE A 13 16.50 14.69 5.35
C ILE A 13 14.96 14.68 5.30
N ILE A 14 14.38 15.04 4.15
CA ILE A 14 12.93 15.03 3.95
C ILE A 14 12.36 13.62 4.14
N SER A 15 13.00 12.59 3.58
CA SER A 15 12.53 11.21 3.71
C SER A 15 12.54 10.73 5.17
N VAL A 16 13.57 11.08 5.93
CA VAL A 16 13.67 10.75 7.37
C VAL A 16 12.61 11.50 8.15
N PHE A 17 12.40 12.79 7.86
CA PHE A 17 11.38 13.59 8.53
C PHE A 17 9.97 13.04 8.28
N ILE A 18 9.66 12.65 7.04
CA ILE A 18 8.40 12.01 6.68
C ILE A 18 8.23 10.67 7.41
N ALA A 19 9.29 9.86 7.49
CA ALA A 19 9.23 8.58 8.19
C ALA A 19 8.94 8.77 9.70
N VAL A 20 9.60 9.73 10.33
CA VAL A 20 9.40 10.05 11.76
C VAL A 20 7.99 10.59 12.01
N SER A 21 7.49 11.51 11.17
CA SER A 21 6.15 12.07 11.32
C SER A 21 5.07 10.99 11.16
N LEU A 22 5.21 10.12 10.16
CA LEU A 22 4.31 8.97 9.97
C LEU A 22 4.32 8.04 11.17
N ASN A 23 5.49 7.77 11.76
CA ASN A 23 5.59 6.90 12.93
C ASN A 23 4.89 7.51 14.15
N LEU A 24 5.05 8.81 14.39
CA LEU A 24 4.35 9.52 15.46
C LEU A 24 2.84 9.46 15.28
N VAL A 25 2.35 9.76 14.09
CA VAL A 25 0.91 9.67 13.77
C VAL A 25 0.39 8.25 13.98
N SER A 26 1.14 7.24 13.52
CA SER A 26 0.78 5.84 13.70
C SER A 26 0.67 5.47 15.18
N SER A 27 1.68 5.82 15.98
CA SER A 27 1.69 5.53 17.42
C SER A 27 0.55 6.21 18.16
N PHE A 28 0.21 7.45 17.80
CA PHE A 28 -0.93 8.17 18.36
C PHE A 28 -2.24 7.46 18.01
N PHE A 29 -2.41 7.08 16.75
CA PHE A 29 -3.61 6.38 16.28
C PHE A 29 -3.78 5.02 16.96
N GLU A 30 -2.68 4.28 17.14
CA GLU A 30 -2.67 3.02 17.86
C GLU A 30 -3.04 3.21 19.34
N GLN A 31 -2.42 4.16 20.03
CA GLN A 31 -2.59 4.34 21.46
C GLN A 31 -3.95 4.94 21.82
N PHE A 32 -4.51 5.83 21.00
CA PHE A 32 -5.76 6.52 21.34
C PHE A 32 -7.01 5.84 20.79
N ILE A 33 -6.94 5.28 19.58
CA ILE A 33 -8.11 4.74 18.88
C ILE A 33 -8.07 3.21 18.92
N LEU A 34 -6.99 2.59 18.42
CA LEU A 34 -6.98 1.14 18.22
C LEU A 34 -6.83 0.33 19.51
N SER A 35 -6.16 0.88 20.53
CA SER A 35 -5.96 0.23 21.83
C SER A 35 -7.27 0.01 22.60
N LYS A 36 -8.27 0.86 22.36
CA LYS A 36 -9.58 0.81 23.01
C LYS A 36 -10.56 -0.15 22.35
N LEU A 37 -10.23 -0.66 21.16
CA LEU A 37 -11.10 -1.49 20.35
C LEU A 37 -10.76 -2.98 20.51
N ASN A 38 -11.80 -3.82 20.56
CA ASN A 38 -11.62 -5.26 20.49
C ASN A 38 -11.01 -5.67 19.13
N THR A 39 -10.25 -6.77 19.11
CA THR A 39 -9.54 -7.30 17.93
C THR A 39 -10.41 -7.42 16.67
N LYS A 40 -11.63 -7.95 16.81
CA LYS A 40 -12.60 -8.04 15.70
C LYS A 40 -13.06 -6.67 15.21
N ILE A 41 -13.41 -5.78 16.13
CA ILE A 41 -13.89 -4.43 15.80
C ILE A 41 -12.77 -3.62 15.13
N ARG A 42 -11.54 -3.73 15.63
CA ARG A 42 -10.34 -3.14 15.03
C ARG A 42 -10.14 -3.60 13.59
N TYR A 43 -10.34 -4.89 13.32
CA TYR A 43 -10.22 -5.44 11.97
C TYR A 43 -11.22 -4.79 11.00
N TYR A 44 -12.52 -4.78 11.35
CA TYR A 44 -13.55 -4.15 10.51
C TYR A 44 -13.36 -2.64 10.38
N PHE A 45 -12.94 -1.97 11.46
CA PHE A 45 -12.65 -0.54 11.45
C PHE A 45 -11.55 -0.20 10.44
N LEU A 46 -10.43 -0.93 10.47
CA LEU A 46 -9.32 -0.72 9.53
C LEU A 46 -9.72 -1.02 8.08
N LEU A 47 -10.57 -2.02 7.86
CA LEU A 47 -11.10 -2.34 6.54
C LEU A 47 -11.95 -1.17 6.01
N ILE A 48 -12.92 -0.69 6.78
CA ILE A 48 -13.78 0.44 6.38
C ILE A 48 -12.94 1.70 6.14
N LEU A 49 -11.98 1.96 7.03
CA LEU A 49 -11.08 3.11 6.91
C LEU A 49 -10.27 3.05 5.60
N SER A 50 -9.78 1.87 5.21
CA SER A 50 -9.05 1.71 3.94
C SER A 50 -9.92 2.05 2.73
N ILE A 51 -11.17 1.56 2.71
CA ILE A 51 -12.12 1.84 1.63
C ILE A 51 -12.42 3.34 1.55
N LEU A 52 -12.65 4.02 2.69
CA LEU A 52 -12.91 5.45 2.73
C LEU A 52 -11.70 6.27 2.24
N PHE A 53 -10.49 5.83 2.61
CA PHE A 53 -9.26 6.48 2.17
C PHE A 53 -9.08 6.35 0.66
N GLU A 54 -9.34 5.17 0.10
CA GLU A 54 -9.24 4.93 -1.34
C GLU A 54 -10.31 5.66 -2.14
N LEU A 55 -11.53 5.74 -1.61
CA LEU A 55 -12.60 6.54 -2.20
C LEU A 55 -12.23 8.03 -2.23
N SER A 56 -11.62 8.53 -1.15
CA SER A 56 -11.08 9.89 -1.08
C SER A 56 -9.96 10.11 -2.11
N PHE A 57 -9.05 9.15 -2.25
CA PHE A 57 -7.97 9.18 -3.23
C PHE A 57 -8.50 9.23 -4.68
N VAL A 58 -9.46 8.37 -5.02
CA VAL A 58 -10.11 8.35 -6.35
C VAL A 58 -10.87 9.65 -6.63
N SER A 59 -11.58 10.17 -5.64
CA SER A 59 -12.30 11.45 -5.76
C SER A 59 -11.36 12.61 -6.07
N LEU A 60 -10.20 12.62 -5.41
CA LEU A 60 -9.16 13.63 -5.62
C LEU A 60 -8.50 13.50 -7.00
N LEU A 61 -8.29 12.26 -7.46
CA LEU A 61 -7.83 11.93 -8.82
C LEU A 61 -8.81 12.45 -9.88
N SER A 62 -10.10 12.21 -9.69
CA SER A 62 -11.17 12.68 -10.59
C SER A 62 -11.19 14.21 -10.65
N TYR A 63 -11.15 14.87 -9.51
CA TYR A 63 -11.15 16.33 -9.44
C TYR A 63 -9.92 16.95 -10.13
N LYS A 64 -8.73 16.38 -9.94
CA LYS A 64 -7.50 16.91 -10.54
C LYS A 64 -7.39 16.65 -12.04
N SER A 65 -7.90 15.52 -12.51
CA SER A 65 -7.74 15.10 -13.90
C SER A 65 -8.90 15.55 -14.80
N ASN A 66 -9.95 16.16 -14.22
CA ASN A 66 -11.23 16.44 -14.87
C ASN A 66 -11.84 15.20 -15.54
N TRP A 67 -11.55 14.02 -14.98
CA TRP A 67 -12.08 12.75 -15.46
C TRP A 67 -13.39 12.42 -14.75
N THR A 68 -14.23 11.60 -15.39
CA THR A 68 -15.39 11.06 -14.70
C THR A 68 -14.95 10.26 -13.48
N PHE A 69 -15.80 10.21 -12.46
CA PHE A 69 -15.51 9.42 -11.27
C PHE A 69 -15.24 7.95 -11.63
N ILE A 70 -15.97 7.41 -12.61
CA ILE A 70 -15.87 6.01 -13.04
C ILE A 70 -14.51 5.75 -13.70
N ASP A 71 -14.05 6.63 -14.59
CA ASP A 71 -12.71 6.52 -15.22
C ASP A 71 -11.58 6.60 -14.18
N SER A 72 -11.76 7.50 -13.22
CA SER A 72 -10.81 7.70 -12.13
C SER A 72 -10.79 6.49 -11.20
N TRP A 73 -11.95 5.87 -10.97
CA TRP A 73 -12.06 4.67 -10.15
C TRP A 73 -11.44 3.46 -10.82
N PHE A 74 -11.66 3.27 -12.11
CA PHE A 74 -10.99 2.22 -12.89
C PHE A 74 -9.47 2.37 -12.84
N THR A 75 -8.98 3.56 -13.21
CA THR A 75 -7.54 3.85 -13.28
C THR A 75 -6.89 3.77 -11.90
N GLY A 76 -7.54 4.34 -10.89
CA GLY A 76 -7.11 4.28 -9.49
C GLY A 76 -7.05 2.83 -8.99
N SER A 77 -8.00 1.98 -9.35
CA SER A 77 -8.01 0.56 -8.97
C SER A 77 -6.82 -0.19 -9.54
N ILE A 78 -6.49 0.00 -10.82
CA ILE A 78 -5.30 -0.61 -11.45
C ILE A 78 -4.02 -0.15 -10.73
N LEU A 79 -3.92 1.15 -10.46
CA LEU A 79 -2.77 1.74 -9.79
C LEU A 79 -2.61 1.20 -8.36
N LEU A 80 -3.69 1.13 -7.58
CA LEU A 80 -3.68 0.60 -6.21
C LEU A 80 -3.30 -0.89 -6.17
N ILE A 81 -3.82 -1.70 -7.08
CA ILE A 81 -3.43 -3.12 -7.21
C ILE A 81 -1.92 -3.22 -7.47
N ALA A 82 -1.39 -2.44 -8.40
CA ALA A 82 0.04 -2.44 -8.69
C ALA A 82 0.88 -2.04 -7.46
N LEU A 83 0.47 -0.98 -6.74
CA LEU A 83 1.15 -0.51 -5.54
C LEU A 83 1.15 -1.53 -4.39
N ILE A 84 0.11 -2.34 -4.25
CA ILE A 84 0.05 -3.36 -3.20
C ILE A 84 0.80 -4.62 -3.62
N TRP A 85 0.73 -4.98 -4.89
CA TRP A 85 1.30 -6.23 -5.38
C TRP A 85 2.82 -6.17 -5.50
N LEU A 86 3.38 -5.08 -6.08
CA LEU A 86 4.82 -4.95 -6.32
C LEU A 86 5.68 -5.12 -5.05
N PRO A 87 5.44 -4.37 -3.95
CA PRO A 87 6.26 -4.48 -2.75
C PRO A 87 6.21 -5.87 -2.13
N ASN A 88 5.03 -6.49 -2.12
CA ASN A 88 4.85 -7.85 -1.62
C ASN A 88 5.57 -8.88 -2.49
N TYR A 89 5.60 -8.68 -3.81
CA TYR A 89 6.30 -9.54 -4.75
C TYR A 89 7.82 -9.48 -4.56
N PHE A 90 8.39 -8.28 -4.39
CA PHE A 90 9.84 -8.11 -4.25
C PHE A 90 10.37 -8.40 -2.84
N ARG A 91 9.53 -8.32 -1.81
CA ARG A 91 9.95 -8.53 -0.41
C ARG A 91 10.65 -9.89 -0.17
N PRO A 92 10.12 -11.04 -0.62
CA PRO A 92 10.81 -12.32 -0.50
C PRO A 92 12.18 -12.35 -1.18
N PHE A 93 12.32 -11.71 -2.35
CA PHE A 93 13.59 -11.61 -3.05
C PHE A 93 14.63 -10.88 -2.19
N TYR A 94 14.29 -9.71 -1.65
CA TYR A 94 15.19 -8.95 -0.79
C TYR A 94 15.51 -9.67 0.53
N GLU A 95 14.51 -10.28 1.17
CA GLU A 95 14.70 -11.06 2.40
C GLU A 95 15.57 -12.30 2.19
N ASN A 96 15.45 -12.96 1.03
CA ASN A 96 16.29 -14.12 0.72
C ASN A 96 17.70 -13.68 0.33
N SER A 97 17.85 -12.60 -0.44
CA SER A 97 19.15 -12.03 -0.79
C SER A 97 19.95 -11.64 0.46
N SER A 98 19.31 -10.97 1.43
CA SER A 98 19.97 -10.59 2.69
C SER A 98 20.36 -11.78 3.55
N ARG A 99 19.52 -12.83 3.61
CA ARG A 99 19.85 -14.08 4.31
C ARG A 99 21.00 -14.83 3.66
N THR A 100 21.08 -14.85 2.33
CA THR A 100 22.19 -15.47 1.62
C THR A 100 23.50 -14.74 1.93
N VAL A 101 23.51 -13.41 1.85
CA VAL A 101 24.69 -12.59 2.24
C VAL A 101 25.06 -12.84 3.71
N GLY A 102 24.08 -12.87 4.62
CA GLY A 102 24.30 -13.15 6.04
C GLY A 102 24.80 -14.58 6.33
N LYS A 103 24.40 -15.56 5.53
CA LYS A 103 24.89 -16.95 5.62
C LYS A 103 26.35 -17.04 5.20
N PHE A 104 26.73 -16.42 4.09
CA PHE A 104 28.10 -16.45 3.59
C PHE A 104 29.08 -15.58 4.41
N ASN A 105 28.62 -14.43 4.92
CA ASN A 105 29.49 -13.51 5.68
C ASN A 105 29.44 -13.69 7.21
N GLY A 106 28.38 -14.30 7.76
CA GLY A 106 28.13 -14.32 9.21
C GLY A 106 27.92 -15.70 9.83
N GLY A 107 28.07 -16.79 9.06
CA GLY A 107 27.93 -18.17 9.59
C GLY A 107 26.51 -18.56 10.01
N ILE A 108 25.49 -17.77 9.64
CA ILE A 108 24.10 -17.98 10.07
C ILE A 108 23.52 -19.21 9.34
N THR A 109 23.22 -20.28 10.09
CA THR A 109 22.73 -21.59 9.59
C THR A 109 21.25 -21.60 9.17
N SER A 110 20.67 -20.47 8.78
CA SER A 110 19.26 -20.43 8.35
C SER A 110 19.16 -20.46 6.84
N GLY A 111 19.25 -21.66 6.25
CA GLY A 111 18.98 -21.92 4.83
C GLY A 111 17.50 -21.84 4.43
N LYS A 112 16.64 -21.20 5.24
CA LYS A 112 15.20 -21.11 4.98
C LYS A 112 14.92 -20.04 3.94
N VAL A 113 14.67 -20.47 2.71
CA VAL A 113 14.14 -19.64 1.62
C VAL A 113 12.68 -19.32 1.94
N LYS A 114 12.34 -18.03 2.05
CA LYS A 114 10.94 -17.61 2.11
C LYS A 114 10.40 -17.53 0.68
N VAL A 115 9.43 -18.38 0.38
CA VAL A 115 8.65 -18.28 -0.86
C VAL A 115 7.64 -17.14 -0.73
N PHE A 116 7.30 -16.50 -1.84
CA PHE A 116 6.24 -15.50 -1.88
C PHE A 116 4.94 -16.07 -1.28
N LYS A 117 4.37 -15.35 -0.32
CA LYS A 117 3.04 -15.60 0.23
C LYS A 117 2.30 -14.29 0.29
N PHE A 118 1.21 -14.20 -0.47
CA PHE A 118 0.35 -13.05 -0.43
C PHE A 118 -0.47 -13.09 0.87
N ASN A 119 -0.12 -12.21 1.81
CA ASN A 119 -0.74 -12.20 3.13
C ASN A 119 -2.07 -11.45 3.11
N LEU A 120 -3.14 -12.13 2.66
CA LEU A 120 -4.51 -11.62 2.62
C LEU A 120 -5.11 -11.33 4.02
N VAL A 121 -4.41 -11.70 5.10
CA VAL A 121 -4.88 -11.52 6.48
C VAL A 121 -4.83 -10.04 6.92
N HIS A 122 -4.11 -9.18 6.19
CA HIS A 122 -4.02 -7.76 6.56
C HIS A 122 -5.30 -7.00 6.16
N PRO A 123 -6.04 -6.40 7.12
CA PRO A 123 -7.36 -5.80 6.87
C PRO A 123 -7.33 -4.69 5.82
N PHE A 124 -6.28 -3.87 5.80
CA PHE A 124 -6.08 -2.84 4.78
C PHE A 124 -6.00 -3.42 3.37
N LEU A 125 -5.24 -4.51 3.22
CA LEU A 125 -4.97 -5.13 1.93
C LEU A 125 -6.23 -5.80 1.37
N LEU A 126 -7.00 -6.42 2.26
CA LEU A 126 -8.31 -6.97 1.93
C LEU A 126 -9.32 -5.86 1.55
N GLY A 127 -9.34 -4.74 2.28
CA GLY A 127 -10.15 -3.58 1.94
C GLY A 127 -9.83 -3.02 0.56
N THR A 128 -8.55 -2.87 0.22
CA THR A 128 -8.14 -2.41 -1.11
C THR A 128 -8.55 -3.35 -2.22
N ILE A 129 -8.40 -4.66 -2.02
CA ILE A 129 -8.82 -5.66 -3.01
C ILE A 129 -10.33 -5.58 -3.24
N ILE A 130 -11.13 -5.45 -2.18
CA ILE A 130 -12.59 -5.31 -2.29
C ILE A 130 -12.93 -4.03 -3.06
N PHE A 131 -12.36 -2.89 -2.70
CA PHE A 131 -12.60 -1.61 -3.36
C PHE A 131 -12.24 -1.66 -4.85
N CYS A 132 -11.06 -2.19 -5.18
CA CYS A 132 -10.60 -2.28 -6.56
C CYS A 132 -11.46 -3.25 -7.38
N SER A 133 -11.87 -4.38 -6.79
CA SER A 133 -12.74 -5.35 -7.46
C SER A 133 -14.09 -4.74 -7.81
N VAL A 134 -14.71 -4.04 -6.86
CA VAL A 134 -15.98 -3.33 -7.09
C VAL A 134 -15.79 -2.24 -8.14
N GLY A 135 -14.73 -1.44 -8.05
CA GLY A 135 -14.44 -0.36 -9.01
C GLY A 135 -14.29 -0.86 -10.44
N ILE A 136 -13.56 -1.96 -10.65
CA ILE A 136 -13.39 -2.58 -11.97
C ILE A 136 -14.73 -3.10 -12.49
N ILE A 137 -15.49 -3.84 -11.67
CA ILE A 137 -16.80 -4.38 -12.09
C ILE A 137 -17.76 -3.26 -12.47
N VAL A 138 -17.89 -2.22 -11.64
CA VAL A 138 -18.78 -1.07 -11.90
C VAL A 138 -18.36 -0.36 -13.18
N SER A 139 -17.06 -0.19 -13.41
CA SER A 139 -16.56 0.46 -14.62
C SER A 139 -16.89 -0.36 -15.87
N VAL A 140 -16.67 -1.68 -15.83
CA VAL A 140 -17.01 -2.58 -16.94
C VAL A 140 -18.50 -2.53 -17.24
N LEU A 141 -19.36 -2.58 -16.22
CA LEU A 141 -20.82 -2.51 -16.39
C LEU A 141 -21.27 -1.18 -17.00
N ASN A 142 -20.63 -0.07 -16.63
CA ASN A 142 -20.95 1.23 -17.19
C ASN A 142 -20.53 1.38 -18.66
N TYR A 143 -19.46 0.69 -19.06
CA TYR A 143 -18.96 0.72 -20.44
C TYR A 143 -19.56 -0.36 -21.35
N LEU A 144 -20.21 -1.37 -20.78
CA LEU A 144 -20.86 -2.47 -21.50
C LEU A 144 -21.83 -2.00 -22.61
N PRO A 145 -22.70 -0.99 -22.39
CA PRO A 145 -23.62 -0.51 -23.43
C PRO A 145 -22.94 0.11 -24.65
N TYR A 146 -21.68 0.54 -24.53
CA TYR A 146 -20.92 1.12 -25.64
C TYR A 146 -20.13 0.07 -26.44
N LEU A 147 -20.11 -1.18 -25.96
CA LEU A 147 -19.40 -2.31 -26.56
C LEU A 147 -20.32 -3.27 -27.33
N ILE A 148 -21.64 -3.10 -27.21
CA ILE A 148 -22.70 -3.82 -27.93
C ILE A 148 -23.19 -2.95 -29.08
#